data_AF-A0A9E2GHL2-F1
#
_entry.id   AF-A0A9E2GHL2-F1
#
_cell.length_a   1.000
_cell.length_b   1.000
_cell.length_c   1.000
_cell.angle_alpha   90.00
_cell.angle_beta   90.00
_cell.angle_gamma   90.00
#
_symmetry.space_group_name_H-M   'P 1'
#
loop_
_entity.id
_entity.type
_entity.pdbx_description
1 polymer ?
#
loop_
_entity_poly.entity_id
_entity_poly.type
_entity_poly.pdbx_seq_one_letter_code
_entity_poly.pdbx_strand_id
1 'polypeptide(L)'
;MILWKGYFVKLFIGSHIDALAPKRGAETDAGAVERMASQFFNELDGLSDLSQVIVIGATNREDLLDPALMRPGRLDYILKFNVPDEKERLEIFRINTRGRPLRSDVDLEELAGLTEGMVGSHIAFICKRAVTLAIAELINQQQEKTSGKLLVSAAHFKAALKELRESEAPRTQDGVIQVLRFHKNE
;
A
#
# COMPACT_ATOMS: atom_id res chain seq x y z
N MET A 1 -6.53 -9.29 14.62
CA MET A 1 -5.72 -10.40 15.16
C MET A 1 -6.33 -11.70 14.64
N ILE A 2 -5.90 -12.16 13.47
CA ILE A 2 -6.38 -13.42 12.88
C ILE A 2 -5.40 -14.49 13.33
N LEU A 3 -5.83 -15.33 14.28
CA LEU A 3 -5.09 -16.48 14.79
C LEU A 3 -5.14 -17.61 13.75
N TRP A 4 -4.08 -17.78 12.97
CA TRP A 4 -3.85 -19.01 12.21
C TRP A 4 -3.18 -20.04 13.12
N LYS A 5 -3.93 -21.07 13.53
CA LYS A 5 -3.36 -22.25 14.17
C LYS A 5 -2.65 -23.11 13.11
N GLY A 6 -1.35 -23.37 13.29
CA GLY A 6 -0.73 -24.65 12.94
C GLY A 6 -0.26 -24.91 11.50
N TYR A 7 -0.21 -23.94 10.58
CA TYR A 7 0.35 -24.15 9.23
C TYR A 7 1.51 -23.19 8.98
N PHE A 8 2.71 -23.71 8.69
CA PHE A 8 3.84 -22.92 8.23
C PHE A 8 3.58 -22.46 6.79
N VAL A 9 2.86 -21.36 6.64
CA VAL A 9 2.68 -20.70 5.34
C VAL A 9 3.97 -19.95 5.02
N LYS A 10 4.73 -20.40 4.03
CA LYS A 10 5.81 -19.59 3.44
C LYS A 10 5.16 -18.57 2.51
N LEU A 11 5.21 -17.29 2.89
CA LEU A 11 4.69 -16.15 2.14
C LEU A 11 5.82 -15.50 1.34
N PHE A 12 5.74 -15.54 0.01
CA PHE A 12 6.64 -14.79 -0.87
C PHE A 12 5.92 -13.53 -1.37
N ILE A 13 6.52 -12.35 -1.17
CA ILE A 13 5.98 -11.06 -1.62
C ILE A 13 6.91 -10.50 -2.71
N GLY A 14 6.46 -10.52 -3.96
CA GLY A 14 7.15 -9.85 -5.06
C GLY A 14 6.50 -8.51 -5.38
N SER A 15 7.23 -7.40 -5.21
CA SER A 15 6.82 -6.08 -5.73
C SER A 15 7.37 -5.87 -7.15
N HIS A 16 6.59 -5.25 -8.05
CA HIS A 16 7.00 -4.98 -9.44
C HIS A 16 7.27 -6.25 -10.26
N ILE A 17 6.39 -7.26 -10.14
CA ILE A 17 6.53 -8.50 -10.91
C ILE A 17 6.49 -8.28 -12.44
N ASP A 18 5.93 -7.15 -12.89
CA ASP A 18 6.00 -6.68 -14.27
C ASP A 18 7.43 -6.39 -14.76
N ALA A 19 8.36 -6.01 -13.87
CA ALA A 19 9.76 -5.85 -14.21
C ALA A 19 10.49 -7.20 -14.39
N LEU A 20 10.00 -8.27 -13.77
CA LEU A 20 10.56 -9.63 -13.88
C LEU A 20 9.99 -10.41 -15.07
N ALA A 21 8.80 -10.06 -15.53
CA ALA A 21 8.09 -10.75 -16.60
C ALA A 21 7.33 -9.78 -17.53
N PRO A 22 8.03 -8.87 -18.24
CA PRO A 22 7.41 -7.98 -19.21
C PRO A 22 6.89 -8.76 -20.43
N LYS A 23 5.86 -8.21 -21.10
CA LYS A 23 5.36 -8.73 -22.38
C LYS A 23 6.50 -8.98 -23.39
N ARG A 24 6.49 -10.17 -23.99
CA ARG A 24 7.49 -10.62 -24.98
C ARG A 24 7.53 -9.66 -26.18
N GLY A 25 8.74 -9.29 -26.60
CA GLY A 25 8.99 -8.48 -27.80
C GLY A 25 9.16 -6.97 -27.62
N ALA A 26 9.32 -6.47 -26.38
CA ALA A 26 9.39 -5.02 -26.11
C ALA A 26 10.78 -4.36 -26.26
N GLU A 27 11.91 -5.09 -26.18
CA GLU A 27 13.27 -4.50 -26.30
C GLU A 27 14.32 -5.46 -26.92
N THR A 28 15.39 -4.89 -27.49
CA THR A 28 16.53 -5.57 -28.14
C THR A 28 17.42 -6.42 -27.23
N ASP A 29 17.19 -6.39 -25.90
CA ASP A 29 17.88 -7.22 -24.89
C ASP A 29 17.00 -8.39 -24.37
N ALA A 30 15.96 -8.75 -25.14
CA ALA A 30 14.93 -9.72 -24.76
C ALA A 30 15.45 -11.08 -24.25
N GLY A 31 16.58 -11.56 -24.75
CA GLY A 31 17.07 -12.90 -24.44
C GLY A 31 17.44 -13.13 -22.98
N ALA A 32 18.01 -12.13 -22.28
CA ALA A 32 18.39 -12.29 -20.87
C ALA A 32 17.17 -12.22 -19.94
N VAL A 33 16.30 -11.24 -20.17
CA VAL A 33 15.06 -11.03 -19.41
C VAL A 33 14.11 -12.21 -19.60
N GLU A 34 13.94 -12.71 -20.82
CA GLU A 34 13.09 -13.89 -21.10
C GLU A 34 13.61 -15.16 -20.43
N ARG A 35 14.94 -15.35 -20.34
CA ARG A 35 15.53 -16.49 -19.62
C ARG A 35 15.31 -16.38 -18.12
N MET A 36 15.47 -15.19 -17.54
CA MET A 36 15.19 -14.94 -16.12
C MET A 36 13.71 -15.18 -15.79
N ALA A 37 12.80 -14.67 -16.63
CA ALA A 37 11.37 -14.90 -16.50
C ALA A 37 11.03 -16.40 -16.59
N SER A 38 11.63 -17.12 -17.56
CA SER A 38 11.41 -18.56 -17.73
C SER A 38 11.93 -19.38 -16.53
N GLN A 39 13.08 -19.02 -15.97
CA GLN A 39 13.58 -19.66 -14.75
C GLN A 39 12.68 -19.36 -13.55
N PHE A 40 12.23 -18.12 -13.39
CA PHE A 40 11.28 -17.76 -12.35
C PHE A 40 9.97 -18.56 -12.48
N PHE A 41 9.46 -18.75 -13.69
CA PHE A 41 8.27 -19.59 -13.92
C PHE A 41 8.50 -21.07 -13.58
N ASN A 42 9.66 -21.62 -13.94
CA ASN A 42 9.99 -23.01 -13.59
C ASN A 42 10.09 -23.21 -12.07
N GLU A 43 10.64 -22.23 -11.35
CA GLU A 43 10.68 -22.26 -9.88
C GLU A 43 9.27 -22.14 -9.28
N LEU A 44 8.42 -21.26 -9.80
CA LEU A 44 7.01 -21.14 -9.38
C LEU A 44 6.22 -22.43 -9.64
N ASP A 45 6.42 -23.07 -10.79
CA ASP A 45 5.79 -24.35 -11.12
C ASP A 45 6.29 -25.46 -10.16
N GLY A 46 7.57 -25.45 -9.77
CA GLY A 46 8.13 -26.36 -8.75
C GLY A 46 7.58 -26.13 -7.33
N LEU A 47 7.11 -24.91 -7.02
CA LEU A 47 6.43 -24.62 -5.76
C LEU A 47 4.99 -25.16 -5.71
N SER A 48 4.37 -25.43 -6.87
CA SER A 48 2.98 -25.93 -6.93
C SER A 48 2.80 -27.32 -6.31
N ASP A 49 3.88 -28.12 -6.27
CA ASP A 49 3.89 -29.43 -5.62
C ASP A 49 3.89 -29.34 -4.07
N LEU A 50 4.13 -28.15 -3.51
CA LEU A 50 4.19 -27.92 -2.06
C LEU A 50 2.84 -27.44 -1.53
N SER A 51 2.13 -28.29 -0.79
CA SER A 51 0.79 -28.03 -0.22
C SER A 51 0.70 -26.93 0.85
N GLN A 52 1.77 -26.18 1.11
CA GLN A 52 1.88 -25.22 2.22
C GLN A 52 2.44 -23.85 1.83
N VAL A 53 2.58 -23.55 0.54
CA VAL A 53 3.10 -22.26 0.06
C VAL A 53 1.95 -21.41 -0.46
N ILE A 54 2.00 -20.09 -0.24
CA ILE A 54 1.13 -19.12 -0.90
C ILE A 54 2.06 -18.04 -1.43
N VAL A 55 1.96 -17.72 -2.71
CA VAL A 55 2.77 -16.65 -3.32
C VAL A 55 1.88 -15.43 -3.49
N ILE A 56 2.39 -14.22 -3.33
CA ILE A 56 1.63 -13.01 -3.59
C ILE A 56 2.49 -12.09 -4.44
N GLY A 57 1.99 -11.74 -5.62
CA GLY A 57 2.56 -10.74 -6.50
C GLY A 57 1.82 -9.40 -6.32
N ALA A 58 2.53 -8.29 -6.40
CA ALA A 58 1.93 -6.97 -6.46
C ALA A 58 2.44 -6.23 -7.70
N THR A 59 1.52 -5.63 -8.47
CA THR A 59 1.87 -4.80 -9.63
C THR A 59 0.90 -3.65 -9.82
N ASN A 60 1.42 -2.47 -10.15
CA ASN A 60 0.57 -1.35 -10.54
C ASN A 60 0.25 -1.36 -12.04
N ARG A 61 0.73 -2.38 -12.78
CA ARG A 61 0.68 -2.46 -14.25
C ARG A 61 0.32 -3.88 -14.71
N GLU A 62 -0.94 -4.27 -14.50
CA GLU A 62 -1.43 -5.56 -15.01
C GLU A 62 -1.32 -5.68 -16.55
N ASP A 63 -1.32 -4.54 -17.26
CA ASP A 63 -1.18 -4.45 -18.70
C ASP A 63 0.17 -4.93 -19.22
N LEU A 64 1.21 -4.91 -18.36
CA LEU A 64 2.57 -5.31 -18.72
C LEU A 64 2.87 -6.78 -18.45
N LEU A 65 2.02 -7.47 -17.69
CA LEU A 65 2.28 -8.86 -17.31
C LEU A 65 2.08 -9.81 -18.48
N ASP A 66 2.97 -10.81 -18.59
CA ASP A 66 2.78 -11.94 -19.50
C ASP A 66 1.48 -12.69 -19.14
N PRO A 67 0.50 -12.81 -20.05
CA PRO A 67 -0.73 -13.56 -19.80
C PRO A 67 -0.51 -15.02 -19.39
N ALA A 68 0.66 -15.61 -19.69
CA ALA A 68 1.02 -16.95 -19.25
C ALA A 68 1.16 -17.08 -17.72
N LEU A 69 1.36 -15.96 -16.99
CA LEU A 69 1.35 -15.92 -15.52
C LEU A 69 -0.06 -16.02 -14.95
N MET A 70 -1.07 -15.53 -15.67
CA MET A 70 -2.46 -15.44 -15.19
C MET A 70 -3.28 -16.69 -15.53
N ARG A 71 -2.63 -17.78 -15.97
CA ARG A 71 -3.30 -19.05 -16.27
C ARG A 71 -3.62 -19.83 -14.99
N PRO A 72 -4.71 -20.63 -14.98
CA PRO A 72 -5.04 -21.50 -13.85
C PRO A 72 -3.85 -22.33 -13.37
N GLY A 73 -3.64 -22.40 -12.04
CA GLY A 73 -2.50 -23.09 -11.42
C GLY A 73 -1.23 -22.24 -11.24
N ARG A 74 -1.22 -21.02 -11.79
CA ARG A 74 -0.25 -19.94 -11.51
C ARG A 74 -1.02 -18.76 -10.90
N LEU A 75 -0.70 -17.50 -11.21
CA LEU A 75 -1.33 -16.28 -10.63
C LEU A 75 -2.80 -16.12 -11.07
N ASP A 76 -3.66 -17.05 -10.65
CA ASP A 76 -5.03 -17.19 -11.12
C ASP A 76 -6.07 -16.45 -10.27
N TYR A 77 -5.66 -15.84 -9.14
CA TYR A 77 -6.50 -14.90 -8.36
C TYR A 77 -5.99 -13.46 -8.45
N ILE A 78 -6.78 -12.61 -9.09
CA ILE A 78 -6.48 -11.17 -9.22
C ILE A 78 -7.32 -10.39 -8.23
N LEU A 79 -6.69 -9.66 -7.31
CA LEU A 79 -7.36 -8.72 -6.42
C LEU A 79 -7.06 -7.29 -6.85
N LYS A 80 -8.09 -6.58 -7.30
CA LYS A 80 -7.97 -5.15 -7.65
C LYS A 80 -8.31 -4.31 -6.42
N PHE A 81 -7.47 -3.32 -6.15
CA PHE A 81 -7.71 -2.35 -5.08
C PHE A 81 -8.07 -1.02 -5.71
N ASN A 82 -9.31 -0.60 -5.48
CA ASN A 82 -9.76 0.72 -5.90
C ASN A 82 -9.25 1.78 -4.92
N VAL A 83 -9.28 3.04 -5.36
CA VAL A 83 -9.14 4.19 -4.46
C VAL A 83 -10.19 4.07 -3.34
N PRO A 84 -9.79 4.24 -2.07
CA PRO A 84 -10.69 4.02 -0.94
C PRO A 84 -11.85 5.01 -0.93
N ASP A 85 -13.04 4.53 -0.59
CA ASP A 85 -14.21 5.35 -0.34
C ASP A 85 -14.07 6.20 0.94
N GLU A 86 -15.04 7.08 1.21
CA GLU A 86 -14.98 7.95 2.40
C GLU A 86 -14.93 7.17 3.72
N LYS A 87 -15.65 6.06 3.83
CA LYS A 87 -15.67 5.22 5.04
C LYS A 87 -14.34 4.50 5.22
N GLU A 88 -13.77 4.00 4.14
CA GLU A 88 -12.44 3.38 4.14
C GLU A 88 -11.36 4.40 4.50
N ARG A 89 -11.42 5.63 3.97
CA ARG A 89 -10.51 6.72 4.35
C ARG A 89 -10.64 7.08 5.82
N LEU A 90 -11.85 7.12 6.37
CA LEU A 90 -12.08 7.32 7.80
C LEU A 90 -11.39 6.24 8.64
N GLU A 91 -11.52 4.97 8.27
CA GLU A 91 -10.83 3.88 8.96
C GLU A 91 -9.31 3.99 8.84
N ILE A 92 -8.78 4.40 7.69
CA ILE A 92 -7.35 4.67 7.51
C ILE A 92 -6.91 5.81 8.43
N PHE A 93 -7.68 6.89 8.57
CA PHE A 93 -7.42 7.97 9.52
C PHE A 93 -7.43 7.47 10.96
N ARG A 94 -8.41 6.65 11.35
CA ARG A 94 -8.50 6.05 12.69
C ARG A 94 -7.27 5.20 13.01
N ILE A 95 -6.82 4.36 12.07
CA ILE A 95 -5.62 3.53 12.22
C ILE A 95 -4.38 4.42 12.37
N ASN A 96 -4.23 5.43 11.50
CA ASN A 96 -3.05 6.27 11.50
C ASN A 96 -3.00 7.22 12.70
N THR A 97 -4.13 7.62 13.25
CA THR A 97 -4.22 8.51 14.42
C THR A 97 -4.30 7.77 15.76
N ARG A 98 -4.46 6.44 15.75
CA ARG A 98 -4.53 5.63 16.96
C ARG A 98 -3.32 5.85 17.87
N GLY A 99 -3.58 6.22 19.12
CA GLY A 99 -2.55 6.49 20.13
C GLY A 99 -1.86 7.86 20.01
N ARG A 100 -2.30 8.72 19.08
CA ARG A 100 -1.79 10.09 18.98
C ARG A 100 -2.62 11.04 19.86
N PRO A 101 -1.98 12.04 20.49
CA PRO A 101 -2.70 13.00 21.32
C PRO A 101 -3.42 14.03 20.42
N LEU A 102 -4.66 13.74 20.03
CA LEU A 102 -5.49 14.65 19.26
C LEU A 102 -6.19 15.67 20.18
N ARG A 103 -6.35 16.89 19.69
CA ARG A 103 -7.20 17.91 20.32
C ARG A 103 -8.67 17.63 19.95
N SER A 104 -9.60 18.14 20.76
CA SER A 104 -11.05 17.96 20.58
C SER A 104 -11.63 18.62 19.34
N ASP A 105 -10.87 19.48 18.66
CA ASP A 105 -11.25 20.14 17.41
C ASP A 105 -10.97 19.26 16.16
N VAL A 106 -10.34 18.10 16.32
CA VAL A 106 -10.04 17.18 15.22
C VAL A 106 -11.24 16.27 14.95
N ASP A 107 -11.90 16.53 13.83
CA ASP A 107 -12.96 15.69 13.27
C ASP A 107 -12.36 14.79 12.16
N LEU A 108 -12.35 13.47 12.38
CA LEU A 108 -11.78 12.52 11.41
C LEU A 108 -12.72 12.27 10.23
N GLU A 109 -14.02 12.40 10.46
CA GLU A 109 -15.06 12.30 9.45
C GLU A 109 -14.96 13.49 8.48
N GLU A 110 -14.76 14.73 8.97
CA GLU A 110 -14.47 15.90 8.14
C GLU A 110 -13.21 15.67 7.28
N LEU A 111 -12.13 15.17 7.90
CA LEU A 111 -10.88 14.88 7.18
C LEU A 111 -11.05 13.80 6.10
N ALA A 112 -11.85 12.78 6.36
CA ALA A 112 -12.17 11.75 5.37
C ALA A 112 -12.94 12.31 4.16
N GLY A 113 -13.87 13.23 4.40
CA GLY A 113 -14.58 13.96 3.35
C GLY A 113 -13.66 14.87 2.51
N LEU A 114 -12.70 15.54 3.15
CA LEU A 114 -11.75 16.44 2.47
C LEU A 114 -10.66 15.72 1.65
N THR A 115 -10.56 14.40 1.74
CA THR A 115 -9.50 13.58 1.14
C THR A 115 -10.00 12.67 0.02
N GLU A 116 -11.07 13.08 -0.67
CA GLU A 116 -11.55 12.36 -1.85
C GLU A 116 -10.44 12.13 -2.89
N GLY A 117 -10.41 10.93 -3.47
CA GLY A 117 -9.39 10.53 -4.43
C GLY A 117 -8.03 10.17 -3.83
N MET A 118 -7.84 10.31 -2.51
CA MET A 118 -6.58 10.01 -1.86
C MET A 118 -6.47 8.54 -1.43
N VAL A 119 -5.28 7.97 -1.62
CA VAL A 119 -4.96 6.60 -1.20
C VAL A 119 -4.33 6.57 0.19
N GLY A 120 -4.13 5.36 0.75
CA GLY A 120 -3.65 5.20 2.13
C GLY A 120 -2.30 5.87 2.43
N SER A 121 -1.39 5.95 1.46
CA SER A 121 -0.09 6.63 1.62
C SER A 121 -0.25 8.14 1.82
N HIS A 122 -1.17 8.79 1.10
CA HIS A 122 -1.49 10.21 1.27
C HIS A 122 -2.02 10.48 2.67
N ILE A 123 -2.97 9.67 3.16
CA ILE A 123 -3.53 9.83 4.51
C ILE A 123 -2.47 9.60 5.59
N ALA A 124 -1.60 8.59 5.41
CA ALA A 124 -0.48 8.33 6.32
C ALA A 124 0.50 9.52 6.36
N PHE A 125 0.80 10.12 5.20
CA PHE A 125 1.59 11.34 5.10
C PHE A 125 0.95 12.49 5.87
N ILE A 126 -0.34 12.78 5.61
CA ILE A 126 -1.08 13.86 6.28
C ILE A 126 -0.99 13.70 7.81
N CYS A 127 -1.27 12.50 8.32
CA CYS A 127 -1.22 12.21 9.74
C CYS A 127 0.19 12.45 10.29
N LYS A 128 1.23 11.89 9.65
CA LYS A 128 2.63 12.03 10.09
C LYS A 128 3.05 13.50 10.09
N ARG A 129 2.70 14.23 9.04
CA ARG A 129 3.05 15.64 8.89
C ARG A 129 2.35 16.52 9.93
N ALA A 130 1.07 16.26 10.22
CA ALA A 130 0.34 16.96 11.27
C ALA A 130 1.02 16.81 12.65
N VAL A 131 1.56 15.62 12.96
CA VAL A 131 2.34 15.40 14.20
C VAL A 131 3.64 16.21 14.18
N THR A 132 4.39 16.18 13.07
CA THR A 132 5.64 16.95 12.96
C THR A 132 5.40 18.44 13.13
N LEU A 133 4.31 18.98 12.57
CA LEU A 133 3.92 20.38 12.75
C LEU A 133 3.57 20.69 14.21
N ALA A 134 2.83 19.82 14.89
CA ALA A 134 2.52 19.97 16.32
C ALA A 134 3.77 19.96 17.21
N ILE A 135 4.75 19.12 16.88
CA ILE A 135 6.03 19.07 17.60
C ILE A 135 6.81 20.38 17.38
N ALA A 136 6.87 20.87 16.14
CA ALA A 136 7.55 22.13 15.84
C ALA A 136 6.90 23.32 16.58
N GLU A 137 5.56 23.37 16.63
CA GLU A 137 4.82 24.37 17.41
C GLU A 137 5.20 24.33 18.89
N LEU A 138 5.24 23.12 19.49
CA LEU A 138 5.58 22.94 20.90
C LEU A 138 7.01 23.40 21.22
N ILE A 139 7.98 23.08 20.35
CA ILE A 139 9.38 23.51 20.53
C ILE A 139 9.47 25.04 20.53
N ASN A 140 8.74 25.72 19.64
CA ASN A 140 8.72 27.17 19.59
C ASN A 140 8.07 27.76 20.86
N GLN A 141 6.98 27.17 21.36
CA GLN A 141 6.32 27.61 22.61
C GLN A 141 7.22 27.45 23.84
N GLN A 142 8.05 26.41 23.90
CA GLN A 142 9.01 26.22 25.00
C GLN A 142 10.09 27.30 25.03
N GLN A 143 10.55 27.77 23.88
CA GLN A 143 11.48 28.91 23.80
C GLN A 143 10.82 30.19 24.35
N GLU A 144 9.51 30.33 24.14
CA GLU A 144 8.68 31.41 24.67
C GLU A 144 8.23 31.19 26.14
N LYS A 145 8.84 30.22 26.86
CA LYS A 145 8.54 29.83 28.26
C LYS A 145 7.10 29.40 28.52
N THR A 146 6.34 29.01 27.49
CA THR A 146 5.00 28.46 27.62
C THR A 146 5.08 26.93 27.64
N SER A 147 4.78 26.29 28.77
CA SER A 147 4.73 24.82 28.86
C SER A 147 3.41 24.30 28.28
N GLY A 148 3.42 23.94 27.00
CA GLY A 148 2.31 23.25 26.33
C GLY A 148 2.40 21.72 26.44
N LYS A 149 1.26 21.04 26.32
CA LYS A 149 1.20 19.58 26.08
C LYS A 149 1.19 19.33 24.57
N LEU A 150 1.89 18.31 24.09
CA LEU A 150 1.82 17.90 22.69
C LEU A 150 0.38 17.50 22.34
N LEU A 151 -0.27 18.30 21.51
CA LEU A 151 -1.61 18.06 20.99
C LEU A 151 -1.65 18.38 19.49
N VAL A 152 -2.14 17.44 18.69
CA VAL A 152 -2.34 17.64 17.26
C VAL A 152 -3.73 18.24 17.06
N SER A 153 -3.80 19.45 16.50
CA SER A 153 -5.03 20.20 16.25
C SER A 153 -5.49 20.05 14.80
N ALA A 154 -6.72 20.50 14.53
CA ALA A 154 -7.26 20.55 13.17
C ALA A 154 -6.40 21.44 12.24
N ALA A 155 -5.78 22.49 12.77
CA ALA A 155 -4.90 23.38 12.01
C ALA A 155 -3.68 22.63 11.45
N HIS A 156 -3.10 21.70 12.21
CA HIS A 156 -1.98 20.88 11.75
C HIS A 156 -2.37 19.94 10.61
N PHE A 157 -3.56 19.33 10.68
CA PHE A 157 -4.09 18.51 9.59
C PHE A 157 -4.38 19.33 8.33
N LYS A 158 -4.98 20.53 8.48
CA LYS A 158 -5.25 21.44 7.37
C LYS A 158 -3.97 21.92 6.68
N ALA A 159 -2.94 22.24 7.45
CA ALA A 159 -1.62 22.60 6.92
C ALA A 159 -0.96 21.42 6.18
N ALA A 160 -0.99 20.22 6.75
CA ALA A 160 -0.48 19.01 6.11
C ALA A 160 -1.22 18.67 4.80
N LEU A 161 -2.55 18.84 4.78
CA LEU A 161 -3.37 18.63 3.59
C LEU A 161 -3.04 19.64 2.48
N LYS A 162 -2.82 20.90 2.85
CA LYS A 162 -2.39 21.95 1.91
C LYS A 162 -1.02 21.63 1.31
N GLU A 163 -0.05 21.27 2.14
CA GLU A 163 1.30 20.89 1.70
C GLU A 163 1.24 19.70 0.73
N LEU A 164 0.46 18.67 1.03
CA LEU A 164 0.31 17.53 0.13
C LEU A 164 -0.24 17.95 -1.24
N ARG A 165 -1.33 18.73 -1.27
CA ARG A 165 -1.97 19.21 -2.51
C ARG A 165 -1.07 20.11 -3.35
N GLU A 166 -0.17 20.85 -2.71
CA GLU A 166 0.82 21.68 -3.41
C GLU A 166 2.00 20.84 -3.94
N SER A 167 2.31 19.72 -3.29
CA SER A 167 3.45 18.86 -3.63
C SER A 167 3.15 17.78 -4.68
N GLU A 168 1.90 17.29 -4.74
CA GLU A 168 1.51 16.22 -5.65
C GLU A 168 0.42 16.69 -6.63
N ALA A 169 0.69 16.59 -7.94
CA ALA A 169 -0.37 16.52 -8.93
C ALA A 169 -1.20 15.25 -8.64
N PRO A 170 -2.54 15.28 -8.77
CA PRO A 170 -3.40 14.17 -8.35
C PRO A 170 -3.03 12.90 -9.12
N ARG A 171 -2.31 11.99 -8.45
CA ARG A 171 -2.10 10.63 -8.93
C ARG A 171 -3.27 9.78 -8.45
N THR A 172 -4.30 9.73 -9.28
CA THR A 172 -5.27 8.64 -9.26
C THR A 172 -4.59 7.42 -9.88
N GLN A 173 -3.89 6.63 -9.08
CA GLN A 173 -3.43 5.32 -9.53
C GLN A 173 -4.13 4.23 -8.73
N ASP A 174 -4.94 3.46 -9.44
CA ASP A 174 -5.42 2.16 -8.99
C ASP A 174 -4.23 1.21 -8.84
N GLY A 175 -4.16 0.51 -7.72
CA GLY A 175 -3.15 -0.53 -7.48
C GLY A 175 -3.76 -1.91 -7.69
N VAL A 176 -3.05 -2.81 -8.36
CA VAL A 176 -3.49 -4.21 -8.48
C VAL A 176 -2.56 -5.10 -7.64
N ILE A 177 -3.14 -5.97 -6.82
CA ILE A 177 -2.36 -7.01 -6.12
C ILE A 177 -2.83 -8.35 -6.63
N GLN A 178 -1.93 -9.11 -7.26
CA GLN A 178 -2.23 -10.43 -7.78
C GLN A 178 -1.83 -11.49 -6.77
N VAL A 179 -2.79 -12.20 -6.21
CA VAL A 179 -2.55 -13.19 -5.16
C VAL A 179 -2.46 -14.57 -5.79
N LEU A 180 -1.39 -15.32 -5.53
CA LEU A 180 -1.31 -16.75 -5.84
C LEU A 180 -1.68 -17.57 -4.61
N ARG A 181 -2.90 -18.10 -4.58
CA ARG A 181 -3.25 -19.12 -3.59
C ARG A 181 -3.00 -20.49 -4.20
N PHE A 182 -1.99 -21.21 -3.72
CA PHE A 182 -1.95 -22.65 -3.96
C PHE A 182 -3.00 -23.33 -3.10
N HIS A 183 -3.88 -24.10 -3.74
CA HIS A 183 -4.74 -25.06 -3.07
C HIS A 183 -4.55 -26.40 -3.79
N LYS A 184 -4.12 -27.43 -3.07
CA LYS A 184 -4.23 -28.79 -3.57
C LYS A 184 -5.69 -29.20 -3.38
N ASN A 185 -6.42 -29.42 -4.47
CA ASN A 185 -7.66 -30.17 -4.41
C ASN A 185 -7.29 -31.59 -3.95
N GLU A 186 -7.87 -32.04 -2.85
CA GLU A 186 -8.08 -33.47 -2.62
C GLU A 186 -9.04 -34.04 -3.66
#